data_AF-A0A7V3FYG4-F1
#
_entry.id   AF-A0A7V3FYG4-F1
#
_cell.length_a   1.000
_cell.length_b   1.000
_cell.length_c   1.000
_cell.angle_alpha   90.00
_cell.angle_beta   90.00
_cell.angle_gamma   90.00
#
_symmetry.space_group_name_H-M   'P 1'
#
loop_
_entity.id
_entity.type
_entity.pdbx_description
1 polymer ?
#
loop_
_entity_poly.entity_id
_entity_poly.type
_entity_poly.pdbx_seq_one_letter_code
_entity_poly.pdbx_strand_id
1 'polypeptide(L)'
;MFTTDTTIHSPTRAPVNRRLPFVSVIVPVRNEARFIEHTLSQILGQDYPRDRFEVIVADGLSEDGTPELVQRLQTFHPNLHLVENPGIWSSAGRNAALAASRGDIIVLIDGHCDVANPAYLSEVVAAFERSGANCVGRPQPLDVSRASPLQQAIALARASRLGHHPDSHIYSHCEGFVPPQSVAIAYRR
;
A
#
# COMPACT_ATOMS: atom_id res chain seq x y z
N MET A 1 -27.49 34.93 -10.27
CA MET A 1 -27.90 33.74 -11.04
C MET A 1 -26.72 33.34 -11.90
N PHE A 2 -25.79 32.56 -11.35
CA PHE A 2 -24.57 32.13 -12.04
C PHE A 2 -24.70 30.65 -12.35
N THR A 3 -24.89 30.35 -13.63
CA THR A 3 -24.84 29.00 -14.18
C THR A 3 -23.38 28.69 -14.52
N THR A 4 -22.72 27.81 -13.76
CA THR A 4 -21.46 27.21 -14.19
C THR A 4 -21.76 25.91 -14.89
N ASP A 5 -21.67 25.98 -16.21
CA ASP A 5 -21.57 24.87 -17.14
C ASP A 5 -20.26 24.12 -16.87
N THR A 6 -20.36 22.93 -16.27
CA THR A 6 -19.21 22.03 -16.11
C THR A 6 -19.46 20.82 -16.99
N THR A 7 -19.27 20.99 -18.29
CA THR A 7 -19.23 19.87 -19.23
C THR A 7 -17.99 19.02 -18.93
N ILE A 8 -18.19 17.87 -18.29
CA ILE A 8 -17.13 16.88 -18.05
C ILE A 8 -16.72 16.31 -19.40
N HIS A 9 -15.57 16.76 -19.92
CA HIS A 9 -14.95 16.17 -21.10
C HIS A 9 -14.52 14.73 -20.76
N SER A 10 -15.25 13.75 -21.28
CA SER A 10 -14.84 12.33 -21.20
C SER A 10 -13.65 12.12 -22.13
N PRO A 11 -12.47 11.69 -21.63
CA PRO A 11 -11.35 11.41 -22.50
C PRO A 11 -11.66 10.17 -23.36
N THR A 12 -11.63 10.36 -24.67
CA THR A 12 -11.78 9.29 -25.67
C THR A 12 -10.65 8.27 -25.48
N ARG A 13 -11.01 7.03 -25.15
CA ARG A 13 -10.04 5.98 -24.81
C ARG A 13 -9.46 5.37 -26.09
N ALA A 14 -8.20 5.69 -26.40
CA ALA A 14 -7.44 4.98 -27.42
C ALA A 14 -7.30 3.48 -27.04
N PRO A 15 -7.28 2.55 -28.01
CA PRO A 15 -7.12 1.13 -27.72
C PRO A 15 -5.65 0.88 -27.33
N VAL A 16 -5.36 0.88 -26.03
CA VAL A 16 -4.02 0.56 -25.55
C VAL A 16 -3.90 -0.95 -25.46
N ASN A 17 -3.04 -1.51 -26.31
CA ASN A 17 -2.52 -2.86 -26.18
C ASN A 17 -1.63 -2.90 -24.92
N ARG A 18 -2.27 -2.90 -23.74
CA ARG A 18 -1.65 -2.43 -22.50
C ARG A 18 -0.95 -3.60 -21.81
N ARG A 19 0.34 -3.71 -22.10
CA ARG A 19 1.30 -4.37 -21.21
C ARG A 19 1.01 -3.92 -19.78
N LEU A 20 0.76 -4.87 -18.87
CA LEU A 20 0.56 -4.61 -17.44
C LEU A 20 1.67 -3.68 -16.90
N PRO A 21 1.36 -2.63 -16.11
CA PRO A 21 2.36 -1.73 -15.54
C PRO A 21 3.26 -2.49 -14.55
N PHE A 22 4.50 -2.01 -14.37
CA PHE A 22 5.38 -2.58 -13.35
C PHE A 22 5.01 -2.01 -11.97
N VAL A 23 4.85 -2.87 -10.97
CA VAL A 23 4.48 -2.48 -9.60
C VAL A 23 5.66 -2.65 -8.64
N SER A 24 5.98 -1.62 -7.85
CA SER A 24 6.93 -1.74 -6.74
C SER A 24 6.19 -1.65 -5.41
N VAL A 25 6.22 -2.73 -4.65
CA VAL A 25 5.67 -2.78 -3.29
C VAL A 25 6.78 -2.42 -2.31
N ILE A 26 6.59 -1.35 -1.56
CA ILE A 26 7.55 -0.83 -0.57
C ILE A 26 7.07 -1.22 0.83
N VAL A 27 7.96 -1.88 1.58
CA VAL A 27 7.68 -2.38 2.93
C VAL A 27 8.73 -1.82 3.90
N PRO A 28 8.50 -0.67 4.55
CA PRO A 28 9.40 -0.17 5.59
C PRO A 28 9.22 -1.00 6.87
N VAL A 29 10.32 -1.45 7.47
CA VAL A 29 10.29 -2.30 8.66
C VAL A 29 11.33 -1.86 9.70
N ARG A 30 11.04 -2.17 10.96
CA ARG A 30 12.03 -2.20 12.05
C ARG A 30 11.51 -3.13 13.14
N ASN A 31 12.31 -4.14 13.48
CA ASN A 31 11.96 -5.15 14.48
C ASN A 31 10.60 -5.82 14.21
N GLU A 32 10.45 -6.39 13.01
CA GLU A 32 9.23 -7.01 12.52
C GLU A 32 9.35 -8.53 12.35
N ALA A 33 10.32 -9.19 13.02
CA ALA A 33 10.61 -10.60 12.81
C ALA A 33 9.41 -11.51 13.07
N ARG A 34 8.51 -11.08 13.96
CA ARG A 34 7.27 -11.79 14.29
C ARG A 34 6.26 -11.82 13.14
N PHE A 35 6.24 -10.83 12.26
CA PHE A 35 5.16 -10.62 11.28
C PHE A 35 5.64 -10.64 9.83
N ILE A 36 6.91 -10.29 9.59
CA ILE A 36 7.41 -10.02 8.24
C ILE A 36 7.27 -11.20 7.28
N GLU A 37 7.50 -12.44 7.74
CA GLU A 37 7.34 -13.63 6.89
C GLU A 37 5.89 -13.81 6.44
N HIS A 38 4.93 -13.56 7.33
CA HIS A 38 3.51 -13.68 7.01
C HIS A 38 3.11 -12.63 5.96
N THR A 39 3.43 -11.36 6.22
CA THR A 39 3.15 -10.24 5.31
C THR A 39 3.77 -10.48 3.94
N LEU A 40 5.07 -10.85 3.88
CA LEU A 40 5.76 -11.11 2.63
C LEU A 40 5.17 -12.31 1.88
N SER A 41 4.76 -13.37 2.58
CA SER A 41 4.14 -14.53 1.92
C SER A 41 2.85 -14.16 1.17
N GLN A 42 2.05 -13.25 1.73
CA GLN A 42 0.81 -12.78 1.10
C GLN A 42 1.08 -11.84 -0.09
N ILE A 43 2.09 -10.96 0.02
CA ILE A 43 2.50 -10.07 -1.07
C ILE A 43 3.12 -10.87 -2.23
N LEU A 44 3.98 -11.85 -1.93
CA LEU A 44 4.67 -12.68 -2.93
C LEU A 44 3.75 -13.75 -3.54
N GLY A 45 2.58 -13.97 -2.92
CA GLY A 45 1.51 -14.87 -3.39
C GLY A 45 0.40 -14.18 -4.19
N GLN A 46 0.55 -12.89 -4.51
CA GLN A 46 -0.41 -12.14 -5.33
C GLN A 46 -0.53 -12.74 -6.75
N ASP A 47 -1.70 -12.58 -7.36
CA ASP A 47 -2.02 -13.07 -8.71
C ASP A 47 -1.36 -12.28 -9.86
N TYR A 48 -0.60 -11.23 -9.51
CA TYR A 48 0.11 -10.40 -10.47
C TYR A 48 1.35 -11.13 -11.02
N PRO A 49 1.68 -10.99 -12.32
CA PRO A 49 2.82 -11.68 -12.90
C PRO A 49 4.13 -11.36 -12.17
N ARG A 50 4.89 -12.39 -11.77
CA ARG A 50 6.12 -12.23 -10.96
C ARG A 50 7.21 -11.38 -11.63
N ASP A 51 7.22 -11.33 -12.96
CA ASP A 51 8.11 -10.49 -13.76
C ASP A 51 7.60 -9.04 -13.90
N ARG A 52 6.45 -8.72 -13.31
CA ARG A 52 5.80 -7.40 -13.35
C ARG A 52 5.64 -6.73 -12.01
N PHE A 53 6.12 -7.34 -10.92
CA PHE A 53 6.23 -6.63 -9.65
C PHE A 53 7.48 -7.00 -8.88
N GLU A 54 7.92 -6.08 -8.03
CA GLU A 54 8.97 -6.29 -7.04
C GLU A 54 8.47 -5.91 -5.64
N VAL A 55 9.09 -6.49 -4.63
CA VAL A 55 8.89 -6.14 -3.22
C VAL A 55 10.21 -5.64 -2.67
N ILE A 56 10.23 -4.44 -2.11
CA ILE A 56 11.42 -3.81 -1.55
C ILE A 56 11.17 -3.58 -0.06
N VAL A 57 11.84 -4.37 0.76
CA VAL A 57 11.86 -4.21 2.21
C VAL A 57 12.94 -3.20 2.57
N ALA A 58 12.59 -2.13 3.28
CA ALA A 58 13.55 -1.16 3.80
C ALA A 58 13.72 -1.35 5.31
N ASP A 59 14.86 -1.92 5.72
CA ASP A 59 15.12 -2.26 7.12
C ASP A 59 15.76 -1.11 7.89
N GLY A 60 15.06 -0.66 8.93
CA GLY A 60 15.44 0.43 9.82
C GLY A 60 16.39 0.03 10.95
N LEU A 61 17.46 -0.70 10.64
CA LEU A 61 18.44 -1.23 11.61
C LEU A 61 17.77 -2.13 12.66
N SER A 62 17.14 -3.22 12.20
CA SER A 62 16.52 -4.19 13.10
C SER A 62 17.55 -5.00 13.89
N GLU A 63 17.16 -5.44 15.08
CA GLU A 63 17.99 -6.18 16.04
C GLU A 63 17.38 -7.54 16.42
N ASP A 64 16.24 -7.89 15.82
CA ASP A 64 15.41 -9.05 16.20
C ASP A 64 15.43 -10.21 15.20
N GLY A 65 16.31 -10.16 14.20
CA GLY A 65 16.38 -11.16 13.13
C GLY A 65 15.60 -10.81 11.86
N THR A 66 14.90 -9.66 11.81
CA THR A 66 14.12 -9.24 10.63
C THR A 66 14.90 -9.34 9.30
N PRO A 67 16.11 -8.76 9.14
CA PRO A 67 16.82 -8.80 7.87
C PRO A 67 17.23 -10.22 7.46
N GLU A 68 17.58 -11.09 8.41
CA GLU A 68 17.94 -12.49 8.14
C GLU A 68 16.75 -13.28 7.59
N LEU A 69 15.54 -13.03 8.10
CA LEU A 69 14.31 -13.63 7.58
C LEU A 69 14.05 -13.19 6.14
N VAL A 70 14.20 -11.89 5.85
CA VAL A 70 14.02 -11.34 4.50
C VAL A 70 15.06 -11.91 3.53
N GLN A 71 16.34 -11.91 3.92
CA GLN A 71 17.44 -12.47 3.11
C GLN A 71 17.22 -13.94 2.79
N ARG A 72 16.74 -14.74 3.76
CA ARG A 72 16.36 -16.13 3.51
C ARG A 72 15.28 -16.23 2.44
N LEU A 73 14.22 -15.42 2.52
CA LEU A 73 13.15 -15.40 1.51
C LEU A 73 13.64 -14.95 0.13
N GLN A 74 14.62 -14.05 0.04
CA GLN A 74 15.19 -13.61 -1.25
C GLN A 74 15.80 -14.78 -2.04
N THR A 75 16.29 -15.82 -1.37
CA THR A 75 16.84 -17.02 -2.04
C THR A 75 15.79 -17.78 -2.87
N PHE A 76 14.51 -17.64 -2.52
CA PHE A 76 13.39 -18.28 -3.23
C PHE A 76 12.62 -17.30 -4.13
N HIS A 77 12.78 -16.00 -3.90
CA HIS A 77 11.99 -14.94 -4.55
C HIS A 77 12.91 -13.89 -5.20
N PRO A 78 13.24 -14.02 -6.49
CA PRO A 78 14.16 -13.10 -7.18
C PRO A 78 13.60 -11.67 -7.31
N ASN A 79 12.30 -11.48 -7.08
CA ASN A 79 11.64 -10.18 -7.07
C ASN A 79 11.50 -9.58 -5.66
N LEU A 80 12.13 -10.17 -4.64
CA LEU A 80 12.25 -9.60 -3.29
C LEU A 80 13.63 -8.95 -3.11
N HIS A 81 13.63 -7.72 -2.64
CA HIS A 81 14.81 -6.90 -2.42
C HIS A 81 14.83 -6.38 -0.98
N LEU A 82 16.01 -6.33 -0.38
CA LEU A 82 16.25 -5.73 0.93
C LEU A 82 17.17 -4.52 0.73
N VAL A 83 16.78 -3.38 1.27
CA VAL A 83 17.58 -2.14 1.28
C VAL A 83 17.74 -1.65 2.71
N GLU A 84 18.87 -1.01 2.98
CA GLU A 84 19.14 -0.42 4.29
C GLU A 84 18.40 0.92 4.44
N ASN A 85 17.86 1.14 5.64
CA ASN A 85 17.32 2.42 6.07
C ASN A 85 18.08 2.90 7.32
N PRO A 86 19.25 3.55 7.16
CA PRO A 86 20.02 4.07 8.30
C PRO A 86 19.28 5.20 9.04
N GLY A 87 18.27 5.80 8.40
CA GLY A 87 17.42 6.81 9.00
C GLY A 87 16.42 6.26 10.02
N ILE A 88 16.27 4.92 10.15
CA ILE A 88 15.42 4.19 11.11
C ILE A 88 13.91 4.39 10.89
N TRP A 89 13.49 5.63 10.67
CA TRP A 89 12.10 6.02 10.54
C TRP A 89 11.46 5.45 9.27
N SER A 90 10.17 5.18 9.38
CA SER A 90 9.37 4.64 8.28
C SER A 90 9.37 5.56 7.04
N SER A 91 9.40 6.89 7.23
CA SER A 91 9.54 7.85 6.11
C SER A 91 10.89 7.74 5.39
N ALA A 92 11.99 7.62 6.14
CA ALA A 92 13.31 7.42 5.57
C ALA A 92 13.40 6.08 4.81
N GLY A 93 12.80 5.01 5.35
CA GLY A 93 12.73 3.71 4.69
C GLY A 93 11.92 3.74 3.40
N ARG A 94 10.77 4.43 3.40
CA ARG A 94 9.97 4.64 2.18
C ARG A 94 10.76 5.37 1.10
N ASN A 95 11.51 6.41 1.47
CA ASN A 95 12.35 7.15 0.52
C ASN A 95 13.50 6.30 -0.03
N ALA A 96 14.18 5.52 0.82
CA ALA A 96 15.26 4.62 0.41
C ALA A 96 14.75 3.55 -0.58
N ALA A 97 13.63 2.89 -0.26
CA ALA A 97 13.02 1.91 -1.14
C ALA A 97 12.49 2.54 -2.44
N LEU A 98 11.91 3.75 -2.38
CA LEU A 98 11.45 4.47 -3.56
C LEU A 98 12.60 4.77 -4.52
N ALA A 99 13.77 5.16 -4.00
CA ALA A 99 14.96 5.41 -4.81
C ALA A 99 15.47 4.14 -5.51
N ALA A 100 15.33 2.97 -4.87
CA ALA A 100 15.69 1.67 -5.46
C ALA A 100 14.61 1.09 -6.40
N SER A 101 13.37 1.59 -6.33
CA SER A 101 12.24 1.03 -7.06
C SER A 101 12.21 1.42 -8.54
N ARG A 102 11.69 0.52 -9.39
CA ARG A 102 11.56 0.73 -10.86
C ARG A 102 10.12 0.79 -11.38
N GLY A 103 9.13 0.60 -10.51
CA GLY A 103 7.73 0.51 -10.88
C GLY A 103 7.16 1.83 -11.40
N ASP A 104 6.18 1.68 -12.29
CA ASP A 104 5.29 2.76 -12.74
C ASP A 104 4.25 3.08 -11.65
N ILE A 105 3.94 2.08 -10.82
CA ILE A 105 3.04 2.17 -9.67
C ILE A 105 3.82 1.78 -8.41
N ILE A 106 3.74 2.63 -7.40
CA ILE A 106 4.32 2.40 -6.07
C ILE A 106 3.19 2.06 -5.11
N VAL A 107 3.30 0.94 -4.41
CA VAL A 107 2.34 0.51 -3.36
C VAL A 107 3.06 0.47 -2.02
N LEU A 108 2.49 1.10 -1.00
CA LEU A 108 3.04 1.11 0.35
C LEU A 108 2.28 0.11 1.23
N ILE A 109 3.00 -0.81 1.87
CA ILE A 109 2.45 -1.81 2.79
C ILE A 109 3.34 -1.87 4.03
N ASP A 110 2.77 -1.83 5.22
CA ASP A 110 3.57 -1.96 6.46
C ASP A 110 3.93 -3.43 6.74
N GLY A 111 5.02 -3.68 7.46
CA GLY A 111 5.60 -5.02 7.69
C GLY A 111 4.72 -6.02 8.46
N HIS A 112 3.61 -5.57 9.02
CA HIS A 112 2.68 -6.35 9.85
C HIS A 112 1.22 -6.27 9.32
N CYS A 113 1.05 -6.12 8.01
CA CYS A 113 -0.26 -6.06 7.37
C CYS A 113 -0.76 -7.42 6.87
N ASP A 114 -2.05 -7.67 7.04
CA ASP A 114 -2.76 -8.76 6.36
C ASP A 114 -3.19 -8.32 4.94
N VAL A 115 -2.55 -8.88 3.93
CA VAL A 115 -2.83 -8.69 2.49
C VAL A 115 -3.47 -9.97 1.92
N ALA A 116 -4.50 -10.47 2.61
CA ALA A 116 -5.09 -11.78 2.33
C ALA A 116 -5.80 -11.90 0.97
N ASN A 117 -6.19 -10.78 0.34
CA ASN A 117 -6.79 -10.81 -1.00
C ASN A 117 -5.69 -11.10 -2.04
N PRO A 118 -5.70 -12.24 -2.75
CA PRO A 118 -4.70 -12.56 -3.77
C PRO A 118 -4.77 -11.64 -4.99
N ALA A 119 -5.91 -10.97 -5.21
CA ALA A 119 -6.13 -10.06 -6.34
C ALA A 119 -5.77 -8.59 -6.02
N TYR A 120 -5.20 -8.30 -4.84
CA TYR A 120 -5.01 -6.93 -4.38
C TYR A 120 -4.17 -6.07 -5.33
N LEU A 121 -3.04 -6.58 -5.85
CA LEU A 121 -2.23 -5.81 -6.82
C LEU A 121 -2.97 -5.58 -8.14
N SER A 122 -3.65 -6.60 -8.67
CA SER A 122 -4.46 -6.50 -9.89
C SER A 122 -5.61 -5.50 -9.73
N GLU A 123 -6.25 -5.47 -8.57
CA GLU A 123 -7.32 -4.52 -8.24
C GLU A 123 -6.81 -3.08 -8.12
N VAL A 124 -5.64 -2.86 -7.51
CA VAL A 124 -4.98 -1.54 -7.45
C VAL A 124 -4.67 -1.02 -8.85
N VAL A 125 -4.08 -1.87 -9.71
CA VAL A 125 -3.80 -1.52 -11.11
C VAL A 125 -5.10 -1.19 -11.84
N ALA A 126 -6.13 -2.03 -11.69
CA ALA A 126 -7.43 -1.79 -12.31
C ALA A 126 -8.06 -0.48 -11.81
N ALA A 127 -7.91 -0.12 -10.52
CA ALA A 127 -8.41 1.14 -9.99
C ALA A 127 -7.74 2.35 -10.63
N PHE A 128 -6.41 2.32 -10.84
CA PHE A 128 -5.69 3.36 -11.58
C PHE A 128 -6.17 3.50 -13.04
N GLU A 129 -6.40 2.38 -13.69
CA GLU A 129 -6.85 2.32 -15.09
C GLU A 129 -8.29 2.84 -15.27
N ARG A 130 -9.18 2.46 -14.35
CA ARG A 130 -10.59 2.90 -14.36
C ARG A 130 -10.74 4.38 -14.02
N SER A 131 -10.03 4.85 -13.00
CA SER A 131 -10.20 6.21 -12.47
C SER A 131 -9.35 7.26 -13.18
N GLY A 132 -8.22 6.86 -13.78
CA GLY A 132 -7.22 7.81 -14.27
C GLY A 132 -6.48 8.58 -13.18
N ALA A 133 -6.69 8.25 -11.89
CA ALA A 133 -6.12 8.96 -10.75
C ALA A 133 -4.58 8.89 -10.69
N ASN A 134 -3.96 9.84 -9.98
CA ASN A 134 -2.53 9.81 -9.65
C ASN A 134 -2.24 9.03 -8.36
N CYS A 135 -3.23 8.89 -7.47
CA CYS A 135 -3.13 8.12 -6.24
C CYS A 135 -4.41 7.33 -5.99
N VAL A 136 -4.28 6.16 -5.40
CA VAL A 136 -5.40 5.30 -4.98
C VAL A 136 -5.25 5.01 -3.48
N GLY A 137 -6.37 5.14 -2.77
CA GLY A 137 -6.50 4.80 -1.36
C GLY A 137 -7.32 3.54 -1.17
N ARG A 138 -7.21 2.92 0.01
CA ARG A 138 -8.15 1.90 0.49
C ARG A 138 -8.74 2.39 1.81
N PRO A 139 -10.05 2.19 2.07
CA PRO A 139 -10.56 2.40 3.41
C PRO A 139 -9.85 1.46 4.40
N GLN A 140 -9.76 1.91 5.65
CA GLN A 140 -9.23 1.15 6.78
C GLN A 140 -10.36 0.93 7.78
N PRO A 141 -11.35 0.08 7.45
CA PRO A 141 -12.42 -0.23 8.41
C PRO A 141 -11.80 -0.84 9.67
N LEU A 142 -12.25 -0.37 10.83
CA LEU A 142 -11.84 -0.93 12.11
C LEU A 142 -12.71 -2.14 12.42
N ASP A 143 -12.25 -3.33 12.00
CA ASP A 143 -12.90 -4.57 12.40
C ASP A 143 -12.59 -4.88 13.87
N VAL A 144 -13.64 -4.88 14.69
CA VAL A 144 -13.56 -5.15 16.13
C VAL A 144 -14.07 -6.54 16.50
N SER A 145 -14.43 -7.38 15.52
CA SER A 145 -15.11 -8.66 15.73
C SER A 145 -14.32 -9.69 16.56
N ARG A 146 -12.99 -9.57 16.60
CA ARG A 146 -12.08 -10.42 17.42
C ARG A 146 -11.12 -9.61 18.30
N ALA A 147 -11.45 -8.34 18.56
CA ALA A 147 -10.60 -7.44 19.32
C ALA A 147 -10.67 -7.74 20.84
N SER A 148 -9.54 -7.64 21.52
CA SER A 148 -9.50 -7.54 22.99
C SER A 148 -10.20 -6.26 23.46
N PRO A 149 -10.61 -6.17 24.74
CA PRO A 149 -11.26 -4.96 25.26
C PRO A 149 -10.46 -3.67 25.02
N LEU A 150 -9.12 -3.76 25.13
CA LEU A 150 -8.23 -2.62 24.84
C LEU A 150 -8.24 -2.26 23.35
N GLN A 151 -8.11 -3.24 22.46
CA GLN A 151 -8.14 -3.00 21.01
C GLN A 151 -9.49 -2.41 20.58
N GLN A 152 -10.59 -2.88 21.18
CA GLN A 152 -11.92 -2.34 20.93
C GLN A 152 -12.05 -0.90 21.41
N ALA A 153 -11.52 -0.58 22.59
CA ALA A 153 -11.49 0.80 23.10
C ALA A 153 -10.66 1.73 22.18
N ILE A 154 -9.49 1.28 21.71
CA ILE A 154 -8.64 2.02 20.77
C ILE A 154 -9.38 2.24 19.44
N ALA A 155 -10.04 1.20 18.91
CA ALA A 155 -10.81 1.30 17.68
C ALA A 155 -11.95 2.31 17.80
N LEU A 156 -12.73 2.26 18.88
CA LEU A 156 -13.80 3.23 19.13
C LEU A 156 -13.25 4.66 19.28
N ALA A 157 -12.12 4.84 19.98
CA ALA A 157 -11.47 6.14 20.10
C ALA A 157 -11.02 6.68 18.73
N ARG A 158 -10.38 5.85 17.89
CA ARG A 158 -9.94 6.20 16.53
C ARG A 158 -11.10 6.49 15.57
N ALA A 159 -12.21 5.75 15.70
CA ALA A 159 -13.43 5.96 14.91
C ALA A 159 -14.23 7.18 15.37
N SER A 160 -13.98 7.68 16.59
CA SER A 160 -14.66 8.86 17.10
C SER A 160 -14.27 10.13 16.33
N ARG A 161 -15.09 11.17 16.45
CA ARG A 161 -14.82 12.51 15.92
C ARG A 161 -13.50 13.12 16.43
N LEU A 162 -12.98 12.68 17.57
CA LEU A 162 -11.70 13.15 18.11
C LEU A 162 -10.51 12.34 17.59
N GLY A 163 -10.73 11.11 17.12
CA GLY A 163 -9.68 10.18 16.72
C GLY A 163 -9.27 10.25 15.25
N HIS A 164 -10.06 10.93 14.41
CA HIS A 164 -9.73 11.14 13.01
C HIS A 164 -10.25 12.49 12.52
N HIS A 165 -9.64 12.99 11.45
CA HIS A 165 -10.08 14.23 10.81
C HIS A 165 -11.51 14.03 10.25
N PRO A 166 -12.47 14.93 10.53
CA PRO A 166 -13.87 14.75 10.14
C PRO A 166 -14.08 14.66 8.63
N ASP A 167 -13.20 15.28 7.83
CA ASP A 167 -13.23 15.21 6.36
C ASP A 167 -12.45 14.02 5.79
N SER A 168 -11.95 13.11 6.64
CA SER A 168 -11.27 11.90 6.19
C SER A 168 -12.28 10.85 5.76
N HIS A 169 -12.05 10.26 4.60
CA HIS A 169 -12.81 9.12 4.08
C HIS A 169 -12.15 7.78 4.43
N ILE A 170 -11.25 7.76 5.42
CA ILE A 170 -10.52 6.56 5.86
C ILE A 170 -11.46 5.41 6.28
N TYR A 171 -12.67 5.69 6.74
CA TYR A 171 -13.66 4.69 7.13
C TYR A 171 -14.83 4.57 6.14
N SER A 172 -14.69 5.10 4.92
CA SER A 172 -15.74 5.06 3.90
C SER A 172 -16.05 3.63 3.42
N HIS A 173 -17.30 3.39 3.07
CA HIS A 173 -17.75 2.16 2.39
C HIS A 173 -18.05 2.37 0.90
N CYS A 174 -17.88 3.59 0.38
CA CYS A 174 -18.08 3.91 -1.03
C CYS A 174 -16.76 4.27 -1.73
N GLU A 175 -16.65 3.88 -2.99
CA GLU A 175 -15.60 4.30 -3.92
C GLU A 175 -15.91 5.70 -4.45
N GLY A 176 -14.89 6.56 -4.56
CA GLY A 176 -15.01 7.90 -5.09
C GLY A 176 -13.72 8.70 -4.98
N PHE A 177 -13.68 9.83 -5.68
CA PHE A 177 -12.59 10.79 -5.50
C PHE A 177 -12.73 11.49 -4.15
N VAL A 178 -11.61 11.60 -3.44
CA VAL A 178 -11.53 12.20 -2.11
C VAL A 178 -10.35 13.17 -2.06
N PRO A 179 -10.35 14.14 -1.11
CA PRO A 179 -9.19 14.99 -0.90
C PRO A 179 -7.93 14.16 -0.62
N PRO A 180 -6.75 14.60 -1.09
CA PRO A 180 -5.50 13.83 -0.97
C PRO A 180 -5.07 13.61 0.50
N GLN A 181 -5.56 14.44 1.43
CA GLN A 181 -5.33 14.27 2.87
C GLN A 181 -6.06 13.07 3.51
N SER A 182 -6.90 12.34 2.77
CA SER A 182 -7.69 11.23 3.32
C SER A 182 -6.83 9.98 3.55
N VAL A 183 -6.52 9.24 2.48
CA VAL A 183 -5.68 8.03 2.49
C VAL A 183 -5.13 7.83 1.08
N ALA A 184 -3.82 7.60 0.96
CA ALA A 184 -3.23 7.08 -0.26
C ALA A 184 -2.26 5.94 0.11
N ILE A 185 -2.50 4.78 -0.49
CA ILE A 185 -1.66 3.58 -0.32
C ILE A 185 -0.84 3.30 -1.57
N ALA A 186 -1.27 3.81 -2.72
CA ALA A 186 -0.61 3.60 -3.99
C ALA A 186 -0.54 4.89 -4.80
N TYR A 187 0.55 5.03 -5.56
CA TYR A 187 0.90 6.22 -6.31
C TYR A 187 1.36 5.83 -7.70
N ARG A 188 0.99 6.63 -8.71
CA ARG A 188 1.62 6.58 -10.02
C ARG A 188 2.90 7.42 -9.95
N ARG A 189 4.00 6.88 -10.49
CA ARG A 189 5.26 7.62 -10.64
C ARG A 189 5.16 8.69 -11.72
#